data_AF-A0A158KZT5-F1
#
_entry.id   AF-A0A158KZT5-F1
#
_cell.length_a   1.000
_cell.length_b   1.000
_cell.length_c   1.000
_cell.angle_alpha   90.00
_cell.angle_beta   90.00
_cell.angle_gamma   90.00
#
_symmetry.space_group_name_H-M   'P 1'
#
loop_
_entity.id
_entity.type
_entity.pdbx_description
1 polymer ?
#
loop_
_entity_poly.entity_id
_entity_poly.type
_entity_poly.pdbx_seq_one_letter_code
_entity_poly.pdbx_strand_id
1 'polypeptide(L)' 'MALTGKINGPDWSVYADTLDVPGGYVCELRVEHRDLAGRRFEHRFRHSGRFDSERDAILAGLREGVVWVGLKLTKTIGV' A
#
# COMPACT_ATOMS: atom_id res chain seq x y z
N MET A 1 -1.13 -17.85 -8.23
CA MET A 1 -0.70 -17.55 -6.85
C MET A 1 -0.56 -16.05 -6.76
N ALA A 2 -0.91 -15.42 -5.63
CA ALA A 2 -0.81 -13.98 -5.45
C ALA A 2 0.28 -13.65 -4.42
N LEU A 3 1.27 -12.90 -4.87
CA LEU A 3 2.20 -12.07 -4.12
C LEU A 3 1.50 -11.27 -3.01
N THR A 4 1.72 -11.58 -1.73
CA THR A 4 1.28 -10.66 -0.65
C THR A 4 2.47 -10.16 0.15
N GLY A 5 2.37 -8.93 0.64
CA GLY A 5 3.42 -8.23 1.34
C GLY A 5 2.87 -7.35 2.46
N LYS A 6 3.65 -7.21 3.53
CA LYS A 6 3.28 -6.36 4.67
C LYS A 6 4.49 -5.63 5.24
N ILE A 7 4.34 -4.34 5.52
CA ILE A 7 5.28 -3.53 6.29
C ILE A 7 4.57 -2.99 7.54
N ASN A 8 5.19 -3.14 8.70
CA ASN A 8 4.69 -2.58 9.96
C ASN A 8 5.57 -1.40 10.38
N GLY A 9 4.93 -0.29 10.74
CA GLY A 9 5.53 0.77 11.55
C GLY A 9 4.98 0.75 12.99
N PRO A 10 5.33 1.74 13.83
CA PRO A 10 4.86 1.83 15.21
C PRO A 10 3.33 1.89 15.33
N ASP A 11 2.71 2.79 14.57
CA ASP A 11 1.27 3.08 14.63
C ASP A 11 0.56 2.91 13.27
N TRP A 12 1.24 2.28 12.31
CA TRP A 12 0.72 2.10 10.96
C TRP A 12 1.14 0.77 10.35
N SER A 13 0.42 0.34 9.30
CA SER A 13 0.76 -0.84 8.51
C SER A 13 0.41 -0.61 7.05
N VAL A 14 1.24 -1.14 6.16
CA VAL A 14 0.98 -1.21 4.72
C VAL A 14 0.82 -2.68 4.36
N TYR A 15 -0.28 -3.01 3.70
CA TYR A 15 -0.55 -4.31 3.11
C TYR A 15 -0.60 -4.14 1.61
N ALA A 16 -0.02 -5.10 0.90
CA ALA A 16 0.03 -5.13 -0.54
C ALA A 16 -0.34 -6.53 -1.02
N ASP A 17 -1.22 -6.62 -2.00
CA ASP A 17 -1.70 -7.84 -2.61
C ASP A 17 -1.56 -7.70 -4.13
N THR A 18 -0.88 -8.63 -4.80
CA THR A 18 -0.77 -8.62 -6.26
C THR A 18 -1.93 -9.35 -6.90
N LEU A 19 -2.31 -8.89 -8.08
CA LEU A 19 -3.34 -9.51 -8.90
C LEU A 19 -2.76 -9.75 -10.29
N ASP A 20 -2.92 -10.98 -10.79
CA ASP A 20 -2.69 -11.32 -12.18
C ASP A 20 -3.81 -10.71 -13.04
N VAL A 21 -3.43 -10.00 -14.10
CA VAL A 21 -4.35 -9.37 -15.05
C VAL A 21 -3.87 -9.61 -16.49
N PRO A 22 -4.75 -9.59 -17.50
CA PRO A 22 -4.38 -9.94 -18.88
C PRO A 22 -3.26 -9.07 -19.47
N GLY A 23 -2.01 -9.57 -19.47
CA GLY A 23 -0.79 -8.84 -19.86
C GLY A 23 0.15 -8.39 -18.73
N GLY A 24 0.05 -8.94 -17.50
CA GLY A 24 0.97 -8.61 -16.39
C GLY A 24 0.30 -8.58 -15.01
N TYR A 25 0.90 -7.86 -14.07
CA TYR A 25 0.50 -7.80 -12.67
C TYR A 25 0.18 -6.37 -12.23
N VAL A 26 -0.74 -6.24 -11.29
CA VAL A 26 -1.01 -4.99 -10.55
C VAL A 26 -0.91 -5.25 -9.06
N CYS A 27 -0.91 -4.18 -8.27
CA CYS A 27 -0.91 -4.28 -6.81
C CYS A 27 -2.07 -3.47 -6.21
N GLU A 28 -2.86 -4.11 -5.35
CA GLU A 28 -3.81 -3.46 -4.45
C GLU A 28 -3.15 -3.21 -3.10
N LEU A 29 -3.42 -2.03 -2.55
CA LEU A 29 -2.82 -1.54 -1.33
C LEU A 29 -3.89 -1.26 -0.30
N ARG A 30 -3.59 -1.63 0.95
CA ARG A 30 -4.33 -1.18 2.13
C ARG A 30 -3.34 -0.57 3.11
N VAL A 31 -3.57 0.68 3.48
CA VAL A 31 -2.82 1.37 4.52
C VAL A 31 -3.70 1.55 5.74
N GLU A 32 -3.13 1.27 6.90
CA GLU A 32 -3.77 1.44 8.19
C GLU A 32 -2.91 2.35 9.05
N HIS A 33 -3.52 3.26 9.81
CA HIS A 33 -2.84 4.14 10.75
C HIS A 33 -3.72 4.40 11.96
N ARG A 34 -3.14 4.49 13.16
CA ARG A 34 -3.83 4.92 14.37
C ARG A 34 -3.36 6.31 14.74
N ASP A 35 -4.29 7.25 14.85
CA ASP A 35 -3.95 8.59 15.36
C ASP A 35 -3.70 8.57 16.88
N LEU A 36 -3.16 9.66 17.41
CA LEU A 36 -2.91 9.82 18.85
C LEU A 36 -4.17 9.77 19.72
N ALA A 37 -5.36 9.94 19.12
CA ALA A 37 -6.64 9.78 19.78
C ALA A 37 -7.17 8.34 19.71
N GLY A 38 -6.38 7.41 19.18
CA GLY A 38 -6.72 6.00 19.03
C GLY A 38 -7.67 5.70 17.87
N ARG A 39 -8.00 6.68 17.02
CA ARG A 39 -8.87 6.46 15.86
C ARG A 39 -8.09 5.72 14.78
N ARG A 40 -8.66 4.61 14.33
CA ARG A 40 -8.13 3.82 13.22
C ARG A 40 -8.58 4.45 11.90
N PHE A 41 -7.60 4.76 11.08
CA PHE A 41 -7.77 5.13 9.69
C PHE A 41 -7.38 3.94 8.81
N GLU A 42 -8.20 3.66 7.80
CA GLU A 42 -7.90 2.67 6.76
C GLU A 42 -8.16 3.31 5.39
N HIS A 43 -7.23 3.14 4.46
CA HIS A 43 -7.42 3.54 3.07
C HIS A 43 -6.97 2.43 2.14
N ARG A 44 -7.78 2.16 1.11
CA ARG A 44 -7.47 1.18 0.07
C ARG A 44 -7.41 1.85 -1.27
N PHE A 45 -6.40 1.50 -2.04
CA PHE A 45 -6.20 2.01 -3.39
C PHE A 45 -5.40 1.00 -4.21
N ARG A 46 -5.43 1.16 -5.53
CA ARG A 46 -4.66 0.30 -6.45
C ARG A 46 -3.49 1.09 -7.01
N HIS A 47 -2.31 0.50 -7.00
CA HIS A 47 -1.14 1.07 -7.65
C HIS A 47 -1.45 1.26 -9.15
N SER A 48 -1.18 2.45 -9.67
CA SER A 48 -1.60 2.85 -11.03
C SER A 48 -0.86 2.11 -12.14
N GLY A 49 0.38 1.71 -11.87
CA GLY A 49 1.24 0.96 -12.79
C GLY A 49 0.89 -0.52 -12.91
N ARG A 50 1.19 -1.05 -14.10
CA ARG A 50 1.15 -2.46 -14.46
C ARG A 50 2.58 -2.96 -14.67
N PHE A 51 2.87 -4.18 -14.23
CA PHE A 51 4.22 -4.74 -14.21
C PHE A 51 4.28 -6.08 -14.92
N ASP A 52 5.41 -6.37 -15.56
CA ASP A 52 5.64 -7.68 -16.19
C ASP A 52 5.91 -8.78 -15.15
N SER A 53 6.40 -8.38 -13.97
CA SER A 53 6.70 -9.28 -12.85
C SER A 53 5.82 -9.01 -11.64
N GLU A 54 5.31 -10.08 -11.04
CA GLU A 54 4.60 -10.04 -9.76
C GLU A 54 5.49 -9.45 -8.64
N ARG A 55 6.80 -9.72 -8.68
CA ARG A 55 7.76 -9.17 -7.71
C ARG A 55 7.89 -7.65 -7.82
N ASP A 56 7.91 -7.13 -9.05
CA ASP A 56 8.01 -5.69 -9.26
C ASP A 56 6.72 -4.99 -8.84
N ALA A 57 5.56 -5.61 -9.11
CA ALA A 57 4.27 -5.12 -8.65
C ALA A 57 4.21 -5.00 -7.12
N ILE A 58 4.62 -6.03 -6.37
CA ILE A 58 4.57 -5.97 -4.90
C ILE A 58 5.55 -4.94 -4.34
N LEU A 59 6.77 -4.83 -4.90
CA LEU A 59 7.78 -3.89 -4.42
C LEU A 59 7.36 -2.44 -4.69
N ALA A 60 6.79 -2.17 -5.87
CA ALA A 60 6.25 -0.86 -6.21
C ALA A 60 5.07 -0.49 -5.31
N GLY A 61 4.15 -1.42 -5.08
CA GLY A 61 3.02 -1.20 -4.19
C GLY A 61 3.46 -0.89 -2.76
N LEU A 62 4.33 -1.71 -2.18
CA LEU A 62 4.85 -1.49 -0.82
C LEU A 62 5.56 -0.13 -0.69
N ARG A 63 6.35 0.26 -1.69
CA ARG A 63 6.99 1.57 -1.73
C ARG A 63 5.97 2.71 -1.76
N GLU A 64 4.94 2.61 -2.61
CA GLU A 64 3.88 3.61 -2.70
C GLU A 64 3.12 3.74 -1.37
N GLY A 65 2.76 2.62 -0.73
CA GLY A 65 2.09 2.62 0.56
C GLY A 65 2.91 3.30 1.66
N VAL A 66 4.23 3.08 1.71
CA VAL A 66 5.12 3.77 2.67
C VAL A 66 5.18 5.28 2.40
N VAL A 67 5.26 5.70 1.14
CA VAL A 67 5.23 7.12 0.76
C VAL A 67 3.90 7.75 1.17
N TRP A 68 2.78 7.09 0.88
CA TRP A 68 1.45 7.55 1.25
C TRP A 68 1.33 7.78 2.76
N VAL A 69 1.82 6.83 3.57
CA VAL A 69 1.84 6.98 5.04
C VAL A 69 2.67 8.20 5.45
N GLY A 70 3.85 8.38 4.87
CA GLY A 70 4.68 9.56 5.13
C GLY A 70 3.96 10.88 4.81
N LEU A 71 3.24 10.94 3.69
CA LEU A 71 2.44 12.10 3.31
C LEU A 71 1.28 12.34 4.27
N LYS A 72 0.62 11.29 4.76
CA LYS A 72 -0.46 11.39 5.74
C LYS A 72 0.06 11.88 7.10
N LEU A 73 1.17 11.33 7.57
CA LEU A 73 1.80 11.71 8.85
C LEU A 73 2.30 13.17 8.85
N THR A 74 2.83 13.63 7.71
CA THR A 74 3.24 15.03 7.52
C THR A 74 2.07 15.98 7.23
N LYS A 75 0.83 15.46 7.21
CA LYS A 75 -0.40 16.21 6.90
C LYS A 75 -0.40 16.85 5.49
N THR A 76 0.39 16.30 4.58
CA THR A 76 0.42 16.73 3.18
C THR A 76 -0.85 16.31 2.45
N ILE A 77 -1.42 15.16 2.82
CA ILE A 77 -2.71 14.66 2.31
C ILE A 77 -3.73 14.56 3.45
N GLY A 78 -4.96 15.01 3.18
CA GLY A 78 -6.05 15.06 4.17
C GLY A 78 -6.96 13.83 4.18
N VAL A 79 -6.92 13.02 3.12
CA VAL A 79 -7.79 11.85 2.89
C VAL A 79 -7.61 10.81 3.97
#